data_AF-A0A965KXQ2-F1
#
_entry.id   AF-A0A965KXQ2-F1
#
_cell.length_a   1.000
_cell.length_b   1.000
_cell.length_c   1.000
_cell.angle_alpha   90.00
_cell.angle_beta   90.00
_cell.angle_gamma   90.00
#
_symmetry.space_group_name_H-M   'P 1'
#
loop_
_entity.id
_entity.type
_entity.pdbx_description
1 polymer ?
#
loop_
_entity_poly.entity_id
_entity_poly.type
_entity_poly.pdbx_seq_one_letter_code
_entity_poly.pdbx_strand_id
1 'polypeptide(L)'
;MSKQLPNLLGVHALVWVGGWSKPECEEAVKNTAETGYGLIEIPALDPKSIDVPHTLSVLKNYNIKSACSLGLSFDADINNEDSEIVAR
;
A
#
# COMPACT_ATOMS: atom_id res chain seq x y z
N MET A 1 11.74 -20.41 16.38
CA MET A 1 10.30 -20.65 16.14
C MET A 1 9.58 -19.33 16.34
N SER A 2 9.12 -18.68 15.27
CA SER A 2 8.32 -17.47 15.38
C SER A 2 6.98 -17.82 16.01
N LYS A 3 6.64 -17.14 17.09
CA LYS A 3 5.35 -17.29 17.79
C LYS A 3 4.26 -16.87 16.80
N GLN A 4 3.33 -17.78 16.49
CA GLN A 4 2.22 -17.47 15.58
C GLN A 4 1.30 -16.48 16.31
N LEU A 5 1.36 -15.20 15.89
CA LEU A 5 0.51 -14.16 16.44
C LEU A 5 -0.92 -14.38 15.93
N PRO A 6 -1.95 -14.14 16.76
CA PRO A 6 -3.35 -14.36 16.38
C PRO A 6 -3.80 -13.45 15.25
N ASN A 7 -3.14 -12.30 15.08
CA ASN A 7 -3.40 -11.32 14.04
C ASN A 7 -2.16 -11.06 13.20
N LEU A 8 -2.38 -10.73 11.93
CA LEU A 8 -1.34 -10.29 11.02
C LEU A 8 -0.84 -8.91 11.44
N LEU A 9 0.46 -8.76 11.68
CA LEU A 9 1.08 -7.46 11.91
C LEU A 9 1.50 -6.85 10.56
N GLY A 10 1.04 -5.63 10.30
CA GLY A 10 1.37 -4.87 9.11
C GLY A 10 2.14 -3.59 9.42
N VAL A 11 2.71 -3.00 8.37
CA VAL A 11 3.43 -1.71 8.42
C VAL A 11 3.03 -0.86 7.20
N HIS A 12 2.92 0.44 7.40
CA HIS A 12 2.66 1.39 6.32
C HIS A 12 3.91 1.63 5.49
N ALA A 13 3.80 1.63 4.16
CA ALA A 13 4.97 1.71 3.29
C ALA A 13 5.78 3.01 3.41
N LEU A 14 5.13 4.10 3.85
CA LEU A 14 5.83 5.38 4.11
C LEU A 14 6.87 5.34 5.23
N VAL A 15 6.99 4.23 5.96
CA VAL A 15 8.13 3.96 6.84
C VAL A 15 9.42 3.73 6.03
N TRP A 16 9.30 3.19 4.81
CA TRP A 16 10.41 2.77 3.97
C TRP A 16 10.68 3.73 2.82
N VAL A 17 9.63 4.18 2.12
CA VAL A 17 9.74 4.89 0.83
C VAL A 17 8.72 6.03 0.73
N GLY A 18 8.94 7.00 -0.15
CA GLY A 18 8.04 8.16 -0.32
C GLY A 18 6.94 7.96 -1.36
N GLY A 19 7.13 7.05 -2.31
CA GLY A 19 6.19 6.74 -3.40
C GLY A 19 6.03 5.24 -3.64
N TRP A 20 5.54 4.89 -4.83
CA TRP A 20 5.25 3.50 -5.21
C TRP A 20 5.74 3.15 -6.63
N SER A 21 6.87 3.73 -7.05
CA SER A 21 7.55 3.28 -8.27
C SER A 21 8.03 1.83 -8.14
N LYS A 22 8.43 1.18 -9.24
CA LYS A 22 8.90 -0.23 -9.21
C LYS A 22 10.06 -0.45 -8.21
N PRO A 23 11.11 0.39 -8.18
CA PRO A 23 12.19 0.24 -7.19
C PRO A 23 11.71 0.45 -5.76
N GLU A 24 10.85 1.45 -5.52
CA GLU A 24 10.30 1.72 -4.19
C GLU A 24 9.40 0.59 -3.69
N CYS A 25 8.58 -0.01 -4.57
CA CYS A 25 7.78 -1.19 -4.27
C CYS A 25 8.67 -2.38 -3.86
N GLU A 26 9.75 -2.63 -4.60
CA GLU A 26 10.70 -3.71 -4.28
C GLU A 26 11.39 -3.48 -2.93
N GLU A 27 11.86 -2.26 -2.69
CA GLU A 27 12.50 -1.86 -1.43
C GLU A 27 11.54 -1.98 -0.24
N ALA A 28 10.34 -1.43 -0.35
CA ALA A 28 9.38 -1.42 0.75
C ALA A 28 8.89 -2.83 1.11
N VAL A 29 8.61 -3.67 0.11
CA VAL A 29 8.17 -5.06 0.36
C VAL A 29 9.31 -5.90 0.95
N LYS A 30 10.54 -5.75 0.43
CA LYS A 30 11.73 -6.42 0.98
C LYS A 30 11.93 -6.03 2.46
N ASN A 31 11.99 -4.74 2.77
CA ASN A 31 12.22 -4.25 4.13
C ASN A 31 11.10 -4.69 5.09
N THR A 32 9.85 -4.75 4.61
CA THR A 32 8.72 -5.28 5.37
C THR A 32 8.94 -6.74 5.77
N ALA A 33 9.33 -7.59 4.82
CA ALA A 33 9.58 -9.01 5.06
C ALA A 33 10.80 -9.25 5.97
N GLU A 34 11.92 -8.57 5.70
CA GLU A 34 13.16 -8.72 6.49
C GLU A 34 13.00 -8.25 7.94
N THR A 35 12.12 -7.26 8.18
CA THR A 35 11.80 -6.78 9.54
C THR A 35 10.86 -7.75 10.29
N GLY A 36 10.17 -8.64 9.58
CA GLY A 36 9.27 -9.66 10.16
C GLY A 36 7.79 -9.29 10.18
N TYR A 37 7.37 -8.24 9.45
CA TYR A 37 5.96 -7.98 9.22
C TYR A 37 5.40 -8.93 8.17
N GLY A 38 4.10 -9.23 8.26
CA GLY A 38 3.41 -10.11 7.31
C GLY A 38 2.52 -9.37 6.32
N LEU A 39 2.38 -8.06 6.47
CA LEU A 39 1.56 -7.20 5.61
C LEU A 39 2.23 -5.85 5.37
N ILE A 40 2.12 -5.35 4.14
CA ILE A 40 2.43 -3.96 3.80
C ILE A 40 1.15 -3.22 3.43
N GLU A 41 0.96 -2.03 3.98
CA GLU A 41 -0.10 -1.11 3.57
C GLU A 41 0.46 -0.13 2.52
N ILE A 42 -0.13 -0.19 1.32
CA ILE A 42 0.30 0.55 0.14
C ILE A 42 -0.44 1.89 0.10
N PRO A 43 0.27 3.04 0.08
CA PRO A 43 -0.36 4.35 -0.03
C PRO A 43 -0.78 4.59 -1.49
N ALA A 44 -2.07 4.42 -1.77
CA ALA A 44 -2.65 4.60 -3.09
C ALA A 44 -2.97 6.08 -3.37
N LEU A 45 -1.98 6.97 -3.19
CA LEU A 45 -2.11 8.42 -3.40
C LEU A 45 -2.49 8.76 -4.85
N ASP A 46 -1.91 8.04 -5.81
CA ASP A 46 -2.36 8.00 -7.20
C ASP A 46 -2.57 6.53 -7.59
N PRO A 47 -3.80 5.99 -7.47
CA PRO A 47 -4.08 4.59 -7.79
C PRO A 47 -3.73 4.22 -9.23
N LYS A 48 -3.76 5.17 -10.17
CA LYS A 48 -3.47 4.90 -11.59
C LYS A 48 -1.99 4.68 -11.85
N SER A 49 -1.12 5.19 -10.97
CA SER A 49 0.33 5.00 -11.07
C SER A 49 0.81 3.63 -10.57
N ILE A 50 -0.04 2.87 -9.88
CA ILE A 50 0.33 1.56 -9.32
C ILE A 50 0.42 0.51 -10.44
N ASP A 51 1.62 0.00 -10.69
CA ASP A 51 1.83 -1.19 -11.52
C ASP A 51 1.37 -2.44 -10.73
N VAL A 52 0.10 -2.81 -10.90
CA VAL A 52 -0.51 -3.95 -10.22
C VAL A 52 0.19 -5.28 -10.54
N PRO A 53 0.49 -5.63 -11.81
CA PRO A 53 1.24 -6.84 -12.14
C PRO A 53 2.60 -6.92 -11.45
N HIS A 54 3.38 -5.82 -11.45
CA HIS A 54 4.68 -5.76 -10.78
C HIS A 54 4.51 -5.93 -9.27
N THR A 55 3.60 -5.15 -8.66
CA THR A 55 3.33 -5.19 -7.21
C THR A 55 2.97 -6.60 -6.76
N LEU A 56 2.08 -7.29 -7.49
CA LEU A 56 1.70 -8.68 -7.18
C LEU A 56 2.87 -9.67 -7.29
N SER A 57 3.75 -9.47 -8.27
CA SER A 57 4.95 -10.31 -8.43
C SER A 57 5.89 -10.16 -7.23
N VAL A 58 6.18 -8.93 -6.82
CA VAL A 58 7.05 -8.62 -5.68
C VAL A 58 6.46 -9.17 -4.37
N LEU A 59 5.18 -8.90 -4.10
CA LEU A 59 4.49 -9.42 -2.91
C LEU A 59 4.55 -10.95 -2.80
N LYS A 60 4.38 -11.66 -3.92
CA LYS A 60 4.49 -13.12 -3.96
C LYS A 60 5.90 -13.59 -3.67
N ASN A 61 6.92 -12.95 -4.26
CA ASN A 61 8.32 -13.31 -4.08
C ASN A 61 8.76 -13.22 -2.61
N TYR A 62 8.23 -12.26 -1.85
CA TYR A 62 8.54 -12.07 -0.43
C TYR A 62 7.50 -12.68 0.53
N ASN A 63 6.45 -13.34 0.01
CA ASN A 63 5.33 -13.90 0.79
C ASN A 63 4.67 -12.87 1.73
N ILE A 64 4.44 -11.65 1.23
CA ILE A 64 3.81 -10.55 1.96
C ILE A 64 2.36 -10.35 1.52
N LYS A 65 1.46 -10.15 2.48
CA LYS A 65 0.08 -9.71 2.22
C LYS A 65 0.05 -8.20 2.01
N SER A 66 -0.99 -7.67 1.38
CA SER A 66 -1.14 -6.23 1.19
C SER A 66 -2.52 -5.74 1.56
N ALA A 67 -2.57 -4.48 1.97
CA ALA A 67 -3.75 -3.63 2.01
C ALA A 67 -3.43 -2.32 1.26
N CYS A 68 -4.44 -1.54 0.92
CA CYS A 68 -4.26 -0.20 0.37
C CYS A 68 -5.06 0.81 1.18
N SER A 69 -4.51 2.02 1.30
CA SER A 69 -5.20 3.17 1.88
C SER A 69 -5.03 4.39 0.98
N LEU A 70 -5.99 5.30 1.03
CA LEU A 70 -5.92 6.59 0.35
C LEU A 70 -6.75 7.63 1.10
N GLY A 71 -6.31 8.88 1.02
CA GLY A 71 -7.13 10.04 1.36
C GLY A 71 -7.65 10.68 0.08
N LEU A 72 -8.95 10.99 0.04
CA LEU A 72 -9.53 11.71 -1.09
C LEU A 72 -8.99 13.14 -1.15
N SER A 73 -8.78 13.65 -2.37
CA SER A 73 -8.43 15.04 -2.62
C SER A 73 -9.69 15.92 -2.59
N PHE A 74 -9.51 17.24 -2.51
CA PHE A 74 -10.63 18.19 -2.49
C PHE A 74 -11.51 18.15 -3.74
N ASP A 75 -10.94 17.74 -4.88
CA ASP A 75 -11.66 17.57 -6.15
C ASP A 75 -12.28 16.18 -6.34
N ALA A 76 -12.24 15.35 -5.29
CA ALA A 76 -12.88 14.04 -5.17
C ALA A 76 -13.55 13.86 -3.79
N ASP A 77 -13.93 14.96 -3.13
CA ASP A 77 -14.55 14.92 -1.81
C ASP A 77 -16.03 14.55 -1.92
N ILE A 78 -16.38 13.35 -1.44
CA ILE A 78 -17.75 12.83 -1.43
C ILE A 78 -18.68 13.57 -0.45
N ASN A 79 -18.16 14.46 0.39
CA ASN A 79 -18.94 15.31 1.29
C ASN A 79 -19.09 16.75 0.74
N ASN A 80 -18.65 17.02 -0.49
CA ASN A 80 -18.73 18.35 -1.11
C ASN A 80 -20.20 18.74 -1.45
N GLU A 81 -20.51 20.04 -1.44
CA GLU A 81 -21.83 20.55 -1.87
C GLU A 81 -22.00 20.52 -3.40
N ASP A 82 -20.90 20.52 -4.16
CA ASP A 82 -20.92 20.43 -5.62
C ASP A 82 -21.12 18.97 -6.08
N SER A 83 -22.26 18.71 -6.71
CA SER A 83 -22.62 17.39 -7.24
C SER A 83 -21.65 16.84 -8.30
N GLU A 84 -20.94 17.71 -9.03
CA GLU A 84 -19.94 17.26 -10.00
C GLU A 84 -18.68 16.70 -9.32
N ILE A 85 -18.30 17.25 -8.16
CA ILE A 85 -17.18 16.75 -7.36
C ILE A 85 -17.55 15.43 -6.69
N VAL A 86 -18.77 15.32 -6.15
CA VAL A 86 -19.27 14.10 -5.50
C VAL A 86 -19.38 12.91 -6.46
N ALA A 87 -19.65 13.17 -7.74
CA ALA A 87 -19.85 12.13 -8.75
C ALA A 87 -18.56 11.54 -9.36
N ARG A 88 -17.38 12.04 -8.97
CA ARG A 88 -16.07 11.56 -9.46
C ARG A 88 -15.59 10.33 -8.73
#